data_AF-A0A356NEH2-F1
#
_entry.id   AF-A0A356NEH2-F1
#
_cell.length_a   1.000
_cell.length_b   1.000
_cell.length_c   1.000
_cell.angle_alpha   90.00
_cell.angle_beta   90.00
_cell.angle_gamma   90.00
#
_symmetry.space_group_name_H-M   'P 1'
#
loop_
_entity.id
_entity.type
_entity.pdbx_description
1 polymer ?
#
loop_
_entity_poly.entity_id
_entity_poly.type
_entity_poly.pdbx_seq_one_letter_code
_entity_poly.pdbx_strand_id
1 'polypeptide(L)'
;MLPGEKRRLAYEARQKDGWKQAAAHYIPFYWAYYAVSRRTITPSLYQLGAEFIVAIITAMLLIWGGLITDQEAKSLFEEPLILVWISVTTLMGLMGTKLGIDRAREAARMALKTEDQSPAD
;
A
#
# COMPACT_ATOMS: atom_id res chain seq x y z
N MET A 1 -1.76 27.53 12.42
CA MET A 1 -0.94 26.87 11.37
C MET A 1 -1.45 27.26 10.01
N LEU A 2 -0.60 27.93 9.23
CA LEU A 2 -0.91 28.33 7.86
C LEU A 2 -0.94 27.11 6.92
N PRO A 3 -1.71 27.14 5.81
CA PRO A 3 -1.79 26.02 4.87
C PRO A 3 -0.44 25.55 4.31
N GLY A 4 0.52 26.47 4.11
CA GLY A 4 1.89 26.16 3.66
C GLY A 4 2.71 25.39 4.71
N GLU A 5 2.62 25.80 5.97
CA GLU A 5 3.30 25.15 7.10
C GLU A 5 2.87 23.69 7.26
N LYS A 6 1.56 23.41 7.14
CA LYS A 6 1.03 22.04 7.18
C LYS A 6 1.55 21.16 6.03
N ARG A 7 1.75 21.74 4.84
CA ARG A 7 2.28 21.01 3.68
C ARG A 7 3.76 20.66 3.86
N ARG A 8 4.55 21.61 4.38
CA ARG A 8 5.97 21.39 4.68
C ARG A 8 6.16 20.32 5.76
N LEU A 9 5.40 20.39 6.85
CA LEU A 9 5.44 19.38 7.91
C LEU A 9 5.04 17.98 7.40
N ALA A 10 4.01 17.89 6.55
CA ALA A 10 3.63 16.63 5.93
C ALA A 10 4.75 16.06 5.02
N TYR A 11 5.43 16.92 4.26
CA TYR A 11 6.59 16.52 3.46
C TYR A 11 7.73 15.97 4.32
N GLU A 12 8.17 16.72 5.34
CA GLU A 12 9.25 16.31 6.24
C GLU A 12 8.93 14.97 6.91
N ALA A 13 7.66 14.78 7.28
CA ALA A 13 7.19 13.53 7.84
C ALA A 13 7.24 12.36 6.82
N ARG A 14 6.86 12.59 5.56
CA ARG A 14 6.98 11.57 4.48
C ARG A 14 8.43 11.15 4.26
N GLN A 15 9.40 12.05 4.38
CA GLN A 15 10.80 11.70 4.14
C GLN A 15 11.37 10.71 5.16
N LYS A 16 10.75 10.61 6.33
CA LYS A 16 11.08 9.67 7.42
C LYS A 16 10.35 8.33 7.31
N ASP A 17 9.40 8.21 6.38
CA ASP A 17 8.60 6.99 6.22
C ASP A 17 9.40 5.91 5.47
N GLY A 18 9.31 4.68 5.95
CA GLY A 18 9.97 3.50 5.40
C GLY A 18 9.21 2.21 5.71
N TRP A 19 9.93 1.11 5.92
CA TRP A 19 9.32 -0.21 6.15
C TRP A 19 8.45 -0.28 7.41
N LYS A 20 8.79 0.47 8.47
CA LYS A 20 7.98 0.52 9.70
C LYS A 20 6.57 1.07 9.42
N GLN A 21 6.48 2.14 8.64
CA GLN A 21 5.21 2.75 8.25
C GLN A 21 4.47 1.91 7.21
N ALA A 22 5.19 1.17 6.37
CA ALA A 22 4.57 0.18 5.49
C ALA A 22 3.87 -0.92 6.31
N ALA A 23 4.57 -1.51 7.29
CA ALA A 23 3.99 -2.52 8.16
C ALA A 23 2.83 -1.99 9.02
N ALA A 24 2.88 -0.72 9.43
CA ALA A 24 1.82 -0.09 10.21
C ALA A 24 0.47 -0.01 9.46
N HIS A 25 0.45 -0.11 8.12
CA HIS A 25 -0.81 -0.14 7.37
C HIS A 25 -1.65 -1.40 7.60
N TYR A 26 -1.07 -2.46 8.18
CA TYR A 26 -1.83 -3.61 8.66
C TYR A 26 -2.58 -3.35 9.98
N ILE A 27 -2.25 -2.26 10.68
CA ILE A 27 -3.02 -1.83 11.85
C ILE A 27 -4.34 -1.23 11.34
N PRO A 28 -5.50 -1.70 11.83
CA PRO A 28 -6.79 -1.15 11.45
C PRO A 28 -6.81 0.38 11.54
N PHE A 29 -7.39 1.03 10.53
CA PHE A 29 -7.51 2.49 10.40
C PHE A 29 -6.20 3.29 10.26
N TYR A 30 -5.03 2.65 10.26
CA TYR A 30 -3.77 3.38 10.05
C TYR A 30 -3.73 4.08 8.69
N TRP A 31 -4.37 3.51 7.65
CA TRP A 31 -4.51 4.15 6.34
C TRP A 31 -5.18 5.54 6.43
N ALA A 32 -6.19 5.71 7.29
CA ALA A 32 -6.88 6.99 7.48
C ALA A 32 -6.00 7.98 8.25
N TYR A 33 -5.35 7.51 9.32
CA TYR A 33 -4.35 8.29 10.04
C TYR A 33 -3.22 8.75 9.11
N TYR A 34 -2.72 7.86 8.25
CA TYR A 34 -1.66 8.15 7.29
C TYR A 34 -2.14 9.15 6.25
N ALA A 35 -3.36 8.98 5.71
CA ALA A 35 -3.96 9.92 4.76
C ALA A 35 -4.08 11.33 5.34
N VAL A 36 -4.45 11.48 6.60
CA VAL A 36 -4.56 12.79 7.27
C VAL A 36 -3.17 13.36 7.60
N SER A 37 -2.32 12.59 8.28
CA SER A 37 -1.03 13.06 8.80
C SER A 37 0.01 13.30 7.70
N ARG A 38 -0.03 12.50 6.63
CA ARG A 38 0.86 12.62 5.47
C ARG A 38 0.18 13.25 4.28
N ARG A 39 -1.13 13.56 4.33
CA ARG A 39 -1.88 14.19 3.22
C ARG A 39 -1.75 13.43 1.89
N THR A 40 -1.73 12.10 1.95
CA THR A 40 -1.65 11.23 0.77
C THR A 40 -2.24 9.87 1.08
N ILE A 41 -3.02 9.33 0.14
CA ILE A 41 -3.58 7.97 0.20
C ILE A 41 -2.78 6.99 -0.67
N THR A 42 -1.70 7.44 -1.32
CA THR A 42 -0.94 6.64 -2.28
C THR A 42 -0.50 5.28 -1.71
N PRO A 43 0.05 5.17 -0.48
CA PRO A 43 0.43 3.85 0.06
C PRO A 43 -0.73 2.86 0.14
N SER A 44 -1.90 3.33 0.58
CA SER A 44 -3.10 2.49 0.72
C SER A 44 -3.63 2.03 -0.63
N LEU A 45 -3.58 2.89 -1.66
CA LEU A 45 -3.98 2.49 -3.02
C LEU A 45 -3.05 1.43 -3.60
N TYR A 46 -1.74 1.55 -3.37
CA TYR A 46 -0.78 0.55 -3.82
C TYR A 46 -0.90 -0.77 -3.05
N GLN A 47 -1.21 -0.72 -1.74
CA GLN A 47 -1.50 -1.91 -0.95
C GLN A 47 -2.72 -2.65 -1.51
N LEU A 48 -3.85 -1.95 -1.67
CA LEU A 48 -5.08 -2.51 -2.21
C LEU A 48 -4.88 -3.07 -3.62
N GLY A 49 -4.15 -2.35 -4.47
CA GLY A 49 -3.81 -2.81 -5.82
C GLY A 49 -2.98 -4.10 -5.80
N ALA A 50 -1.97 -4.19 -4.94
CA ALA A 50 -1.14 -5.39 -4.83
C ALA A 50 -1.93 -6.60 -4.31
N GLU A 51 -2.74 -6.41 -3.26
CA GLU A 51 -3.61 -7.47 -2.70
C GLU A 51 -4.68 -7.91 -3.71
N PHE A 52 -5.26 -6.98 -4.45
CA PHE A 52 -6.23 -7.26 -5.51
C PHE A 52 -5.61 -8.08 -6.65
N ILE A 53 -4.38 -7.76 -7.07
CA ILE A 53 -3.65 -8.56 -8.08
C ILE A 53 -3.43 -10.00 -7.58
N VAL A 54 -3.01 -10.17 -6.32
CA VAL A 54 -2.83 -11.52 -5.74
C VAL A 54 -4.15 -12.29 -5.71
N ALA A 55 -5.25 -11.64 -5.35
CA ALA A 55 -6.58 -12.25 -5.35
C ALA A 55 -7.00 -12.70 -6.76
N ILE A 56 -6.81 -11.86 -7.79
CA ILE A 56 -7.08 -12.24 -9.18
C ILE A 56 -6.23 -13.43 -9.61
N ILE A 57 -4.92 -13.39 -9.37
CA ILE A 57 -4.01 -14.48 -9.76
C ILE A 57 -4.42 -15.77 -9.07
N THR A 58 -4.75 -15.72 -7.78
CA THR A 58 -5.21 -16.88 -7.02
C THR A 58 -6.52 -17.42 -7.60
N ALA A 59 -7.51 -16.57 -7.84
CA ALA A 59 -8.78 -16.97 -8.45
C ALA A 59 -8.57 -17.62 -9.83
N MET A 60 -7.70 -17.05 -10.67
CA MET A 60 -7.33 -17.65 -11.95
C MET A 60 -6.71 -19.03 -11.75
N LEU A 61 -5.70 -19.18 -10.90
CA LEU A 61 -5.06 -20.48 -10.67
C LEU A 61 -6.05 -21.54 -10.19
N LEU A 62 -7.02 -21.17 -9.35
CA LEU A 62 -8.07 -22.07 -8.89
C LEU A 62 -9.04 -22.49 -10.01
N ILE A 63 -9.46 -21.54 -10.86
CA ILE A 63 -10.32 -21.81 -12.02
C ILE A 63 -9.59 -22.71 -13.02
N TRP A 64 -8.38 -22.32 -13.42
CA TRP A 64 -7.58 -23.02 -14.43
C TRP A 64 -7.09 -24.38 -13.95
N GLY A 65 -6.81 -24.53 -12.66
CA GLY A 65 -6.43 -25.79 -12.04
C GLY A 65 -7.58 -26.79 -11.86
N GLY A 66 -8.82 -26.45 -12.24
CA GLY A 66 -9.98 -27.32 -12.08
C GLY A 66 -10.44 -27.48 -10.62
N LEU A 67 -9.92 -26.68 -9.69
CA LEU A 67 -10.19 -26.78 -8.25
C LEU A 67 -11.52 -26.14 -7.82
N ILE A 68 -12.20 -25.45 -8.75
CA ILE A 68 -13.54 -24.87 -8.53
C ILE A 68 -14.66 -25.84 -8.98
N THR A 69 -14.32 -26.98 -9.56
CA THR A 69 -15.30 -28.05 -9.83
C THR A 69 -15.24 -29.10 -8.73
N ASP A 70 -16.30 -29.12 -7.92
CA ASP A 70 -16.64 -30.04 -6.84
C ASP A 70 -15.89 -29.92 -5.49
N GLN A 71 -16.52 -30.55 -4.49
CA GLN A 71 -16.37 -30.57 -3.02
C GLN A 71 -14.95 -30.53 -2.42
N GLU A 72 -13.91 -30.66 -3.23
CA GLU A 72 -12.48 -30.62 -2.89
C GLU A 72 -11.93 -29.20 -2.65
N ALA A 73 -12.63 -28.13 -3.06
CA ALA A 73 -12.22 -26.75 -2.78
C ALA A 73 -12.01 -26.44 -1.29
N LYS A 74 -12.64 -27.23 -0.39
CA LYS A 74 -12.43 -27.11 1.06
C LYS A 74 -11.02 -27.54 1.49
N SER A 75 -10.42 -28.52 0.84
CA SER A 75 -9.08 -29.02 1.22
C SER A 75 -7.97 -27.99 0.98
N LEU A 76 -8.14 -27.10 -0.01
CA LEU A 76 -7.23 -25.97 -0.26
C LEU A 76 -7.16 -24.97 0.90
N PHE A 77 -8.23 -24.87 1.70
CA PHE A 77 -8.30 -23.98 2.86
C PHE A 77 -8.05 -24.69 4.21
N GLU A 78 -7.88 -26.01 4.20
CA GLU A 78 -7.65 -26.83 5.40
C GLU A 78 -6.18 -27.27 5.59
N GLU A 79 -5.30 -27.01 4.62
CA GLU A 79 -3.90 -27.48 4.53
C GLU A 79 -2.88 -26.30 4.44
N PRO A 80 -1.53 -26.49 4.48
CA PRO A 80 -0.54 -25.39 4.56
C PRO A 80 -0.62 -24.36 3.42
N LEU A 81 -1.40 -24.64 2.39
CA LEU A 81 -1.67 -23.72 1.29
C LEU A 81 -2.35 -22.42 1.74
N ILE A 82 -3.23 -22.46 2.76
CA ILE A 82 -3.83 -21.24 3.30
C ILE A 82 -2.79 -20.33 3.96
N LEU A 83 -1.80 -20.93 4.64
CA LEU A 83 -0.69 -20.19 5.23
C LEU A 83 0.23 -19.60 4.17
N VAL A 84 0.48 -20.34 3.09
CA VAL A 84 1.22 -19.83 1.92
C VAL A 84 0.47 -18.64 1.31
N TRP A 85 -0.83 -18.76 1.09
CA TRP A 85 -1.64 -17.70 0.51
C TRP A 85 -1.68 -16.44 1.40
N ILE A 86 -1.89 -16.59 2.71
CA ILE A 86 -1.82 -15.47 3.67
C ILE A 86 -0.43 -14.82 3.64
N SER A 87 0.63 -15.62 3.61
CA SER A 87 2.01 -15.13 3.58
C SER A 87 2.32 -14.35 2.31
N VAL A 88 1.92 -14.88 1.14
CA VAL A 88 2.08 -14.21 -0.16
C VAL A 88 1.30 -12.90 -0.19
N THR A 89 0.04 -12.92 0.23
CA THR A 89 -0.81 -11.72 0.25
C THR A 89 -0.23 -10.66 1.18
N THR A 90 0.23 -11.05 2.37
CA THR A 90 0.84 -10.13 3.34
C THR A 90 2.17 -9.55 2.84
N LEU A 91 3.02 -10.35 2.19
CA LEU A 91 4.27 -9.84 1.63
C LEU A 91 4.02 -8.89 0.46
N MET A 92 3.09 -9.24 -0.43
CA MET A 92 2.73 -8.40 -1.57
C MET A 92 2.07 -7.09 -1.16
N GLY A 93 1.15 -7.12 -0.18
CA GLY A 93 0.57 -5.91 0.40
C GLY A 93 1.62 -5.01 1.07
N LEU A 94 2.60 -5.60 1.77
CA LEU A 94 3.68 -4.85 2.41
C LEU A 94 4.58 -4.18 1.36
N MET A 95 4.95 -4.92 0.31
CA MET A 95 5.73 -4.39 -0.81
C MET A 95 4.98 -3.30 -1.58
N GLY A 96 3.68 -3.50 -1.84
CA GLY A 96 2.81 -2.51 -2.44
C GLY A 96 2.78 -1.22 -1.62
N THR A 97 2.55 -1.33 -0.31
CA THR A 97 2.56 -0.18 0.59
C THR A 97 3.90 0.55 0.56
N LYS A 98 5.03 -0.18 0.59
CA LYS A 98 6.37 0.41 0.52
C LYS A 98 6.59 1.17 -0.79
N LEU A 99 6.17 0.59 -1.91
CA LEU A 99 6.25 1.24 -3.21
C LEU A 99 5.41 2.52 -3.23
N GLY A 100 4.20 2.48 -2.68
CA GLY A 100 3.34 3.67 -2.58
C GLY A 100 3.93 4.76 -1.67
N ILE A 101 4.63 4.40 -0.59
CA ILE A 101 5.38 5.36 0.24
C ILE A 101 6.49 6.02 -0.57
N ASP A 102 7.27 5.25 -1.32
CA ASP A 102 8.36 5.81 -2.14
C ASP A 102 7.84 6.75 -3.22
N ARG A 103 6.75 6.36 -3.90
CA ARG A 103 6.07 7.21 -4.88
C ARG A 103 5.51 8.49 -4.26
N ALA A 104 4.91 8.40 -3.08
CA ALA A 104 4.44 9.58 -2.35
C ALA A 104 5.58 10.51 -1.94
N ARG A 105 6.76 9.97 -1.59
CA ARG A 105 7.97 10.75 -1.26
C ARG A 105 8.52 11.46 -2.49
N GLU A 106 8.60 10.75 -3.61
CA GLU A 106 9.09 11.29 -4.88
C GLU A 106 8.19 12.42 -5.38
N ALA A 107 6.87 12.20 -5.43
CA ALA A 107 5.90 13.22 -5.81
C ALA A 107 6.01 14.48 -4.93
N ALA A 108 6.23 14.30 -3.63
CA ALA A 108 6.38 15.41 -2.70
C ALA A 108 7.70 16.19 -2.90
N ARG A 109 8.79 15.51 -3.29
CA ARG A 109 10.06 16.17 -3.63
C ARG A 109 9.93 17.01 -4.89
N MET A 110 9.23 16.50 -5.89
CA MET A 110 9.02 17.22 -7.15
C MET A 110 8.19 18.48 -6.92
N ALA A 111 7.13 18.39 -6.11
CA ALA A 111 6.29 19.54 -5.77
C ALA A 111 7.08 20.69 -5.10
N LEU A 112 7.98 20.38 -4.17
CA LEU A 112 8.81 21.41 -3.53
C LEU A 112 9.82 22.06 -4.48
N LYS A 113 10.45 21.28 -5.36
CA LYS A 113 11.36 21.84 -6.37
C LYS A 113 10.65 22.83 -7.28
N THR A 114 9.40 22.56 -7.63
CA THR A 114 8.58 23.47 -8.44
C THR A 114 8.20 24.73 -7.67
N GLU A 115 7.92 24.63 -6.36
CA GLU A 115 7.60 25.79 -5.50
C GLU A 115 8.82 26.72 -5.33
N ASP A 116 10.01 26.17 -5.08
CA ASP A 116 11.26 26.95 -4.95
C ASP A 116 11.71 27.61 -6.27
N GLN A 117 11.26 27.09 -7.42
CA GLN A 117 11.58 27.62 -8.75
C GLN A 117 10.55 28.65 -9.27
N SER A 118 9.42 28.81 -8.58
CA SER A 118 8.43 29.84 -8.92
C SER A 118 8.90 31.19 -8.38
N PRO A 119 8.96 32.27 -9.19
CA PRO A 119 9.21 33.59 -8.65
C PRO A 119 8.14 33.91 -7.59
N ALA A 120 8.58 34.53 -6.49
CA ALA A 120 7.67 35.02 -5.48
C ALA A 120 6.89 36.20 -6.07
N ASP A 121 5.68 35.92 -6.56
CA ASP A 121 4.71 36.93 -6.98
C ASP A 121 4.15 37.70 -5.77
#